data_AF-A0A2N2GP31-F1
#
_entry.id   AF-A0A2N2GP31-F1
#
_cell.length_a   1.000
_cell.length_b   1.000
_cell.length_c   1.000
_cell.angle_alpha   90.00
_cell.angle_beta   90.00
_cell.angle_gamma   90.00
#
_symmetry.space_group_name_H-M   'P 1'
#
loop_
_entity.id
_entity.type
_entity.pdbx_description
1 polymer ?
#
loop_
_entity_poly.entity_id
_entity_poly.type
_entity_poly.pdbx_seq_one_letter_code
_entity_poly.pdbx_strand_id
1 'polypeptide(L)'
;MLAAGTSLLLSACSEKDLSLGTIIPDAPTTLDATGISTTEINLTWNDNADSETGYRIERSLDGIEFEEIQVAAANATSFGDTGLTHSTVYYYRVAATGDYGDSPYTNVASATTGCDGTTSTLCDGRCVDMLTDPLYCGDCDNACGEGRVCSGGKCLLSCGGSTPDLCVDACVNFEIDRNHCGFCDNVCDPGKVCAGGQCLFSCGGSTPDLCNDACVNFDVDRNHCGECDNPCDPGLVCSGGQCVFSCGGSTPDLCGDACVNLDVNPSNCGFCDNICDPGMVCSGGECDFSCGGSTPELCGDACVNIYDDNNHCGYCGNVCDPGFVCIDGSCEASCQSGLEDCDGVCVDLRNDPANCGECDLACPSGANSTPFCSVGLCALHCADGWTDCDGDPTTGCEIDLLSDHGNCGSCGNACTSGAACIDGICKGMVALCDEGLPGDRDANPLSYGLTCGSPAFPDVSNWFDFDSGEKTAPNDALADLSKGHVDCCYWNVQNGATQVDTGIPNANFDSVSCSPIDGRTYATLAMNFGSPTVLCLRTAEGHYFKYMPMETCCEAIVIEWQRTY
;
A
#
# COMPACT_ATOMS: atom_id res chain seq x y z
N MET A 1 -23.52 -134.36 -50.71
CA MET A 1 -24.61 -134.99 -49.94
C MET A 1 -25.63 -133.90 -49.66
N LEU A 2 -26.88 -133.85 -50.10
CA LEU A 2 -27.79 -134.62 -50.99
C LEU A 2 -28.70 -133.51 -51.62
N ALA A 3 -28.92 -133.47 -52.94
CA ALA A 3 -30.07 -134.04 -53.70
C ALA A 3 -31.45 -133.54 -53.17
N ALA A 4 -32.46 -133.13 -53.94
CA ALA A 4 -32.87 -133.28 -55.34
C ALA A 4 -33.83 -132.09 -55.67
N GLY A 5 -34.35 -131.84 -56.87
CA GLY A 5 -34.70 -132.71 -57.98
C GLY A 5 -35.36 -131.89 -59.10
N THR A 6 -35.35 -132.50 -60.27
CA THR A 6 -35.84 -132.06 -61.57
C THR A 6 -37.36 -131.90 -61.66
N SER A 7 -37.86 -130.94 -62.45
CA SER A 7 -38.88 -131.22 -63.49
C SER A 7 -39.07 -130.03 -64.43
N LEU A 8 -39.09 -130.32 -65.74
CA LEU A 8 -39.51 -129.45 -66.83
C LEU A 8 -40.91 -128.88 -66.57
N LEU A 9 -41.22 -127.68 -67.11
CA LEU A 9 -42.51 -127.37 -67.72
C LEU A 9 -42.43 -126.11 -68.61
N LEU A 10 -42.93 -126.29 -69.84
CA LEU A 10 -43.69 -125.37 -70.69
C LEU A 10 -43.26 -123.89 -70.85
N SER A 11 -42.90 -123.57 -72.09
CA SER A 11 -43.07 -122.23 -72.67
C SER A 11 -44.54 -121.83 -72.63
N ALA A 12 -44.88 -120.88 -71.76
CA ALA A 12 -46.10 -120.09 -71.86
C ALA A 12 -45.69 -118.70 -72.34
N CYS A 13 -46.30 -118.24 -73.44
CA CYS A 13 -46.34 -116.83 -73.78
C CYS A 13 -46.99 -116.11 -72.60
N SER A 14 -46.26 -115.22 -71.93
CA SER A 14 -46.86 -114.31 -70.95
C SER A 14 -47.68 -113.31 -71.74
N GLU A 15 -49.00 -113.45 -71.70
CA GLU A 15 -49.88 -112.34 -71.98
C GLU A 15 -49.49 -111.21 -71.03
N LYS A 16 -49.21 -110.07 -71.66
CA LYS A 16 -49.02 -108.78 -71.03
C LYS A 16 -50.30 -108.51 -70.26
N ASP A 17 -50.25 -108.73 -68.96
CA ASP A 17 -51.32 -108.40 -68.03
C ASP A 17 -51.46 -106.87 -68.07
N LEU A 18 -52.36 -106.38 -68.92
CA LEU A 18 -52.75 -104.98 -68.97
C LEU A 18 -53.65 -104.74 -67.76
N SER A 19 -53.02 -104.73 -66.58
CA SER A 19 -53.58 -104.05 -65.43
C SER A 19 -53.72 -102.59 -65.84
N LEU A 20 -54.96 -102.13 -66.04
CA LEU A 20 -55.31 -100.71 -65.96
C LEU A 20 -55.11 -100.26 -64.50
N GLY A 21 -53.85 -100.34 -64.07
CA GLY A 21 -53.36 -99.74 -62.85
C GLY A 21 -53.35 -98.24 -63.09
N THR A 22 -54.09 -97.54 -62.25
CA THR A 22 -53.90 -96.13 -61.94
C THR A 22 -52.40 -95.87 -61.72
N ILE A 23 -51.69 -95.46 -62.78
CA ILE A 23 -50.27 -95.10 -62.69
C ILE A 23 -50.19 -93.65 -62.20
N ILE A 24 -49.93 -93.49 -60.91
CA ILE A 24 -49.53 -92.19 -60.36
C ILE A 24 -48.07 -91.98 -60.76
N PRO A 25 -47.68 -90.79 -61.30
CA PRO A 25 -46.30 -90.51 -61.69
C PRO A 25 -45.31 -90.70 -60.54
N ASP A 26 -44.06 -91.03 -60.88
CA ASP A 26 -42.96 -91.02 -59.93
C ASP A 26 -42.56 -89.57 -59.57
N ALA A 27 -42.12 -89.38 -58.32
CA ALA A 27 -41.77 -88.04 -57.84
C ALA A 27 -40.51 -87.50 -58.54
N PRO A 28 -40.52 -86.23 -58.99
CA PRO A 28 -39.29 -85.56 -59.40
C PRO A 28 -38.32 -85.48 -58.22
N THR A 29 -37.03 -85.38 -58.51
CA THR A 29 -35.97 -85.34 -57.48
C THR A 29 -34.98 -84.21 -57.70
N THR A 30 -34.11 -83.98 -56.71
CA THR A 30 -33.01 -83.02 -56.75
C THR A 30 -33.44 -81.61 -57.18
N LEU A 31 -34.52 -81.09 -56.57
CA LEU A 31 -34.95 -79.73 -56.83
C LEU A 31 -33.87 -78.77 -56.31
N ASP A 32 -33.42 -77.88 -57.18
CA ASP A 32 -32.53 -76.77 -56.88
C ASP A 32 -33.17 -75.45 -57.31
N ALA A 33 -32.92 -74.39 -56.53
CA ALA A 33 -33.42 -73.05 -56.79
C ALA A 33 -32.24 -72.07 -56.82
N THR A 34 -32.13 -71.28 -57.89
CA THR A 34 -31.07 -70.29 -58.07
C THR A 34 -31.68 -68.91 -58.35
N GLY A 35 -31.34 -67.91 -57.52
CA GLY A 35 -31.72 -66.52 -57.76
C GLY A 35 -30.94 -65.94 -58.94
N ILE A 36 -31.65 -65.44 -59.96
CA ILE A 36 -31.06 -64.94 -61.21
C ILE A 36 -31.02 -63.42 -61.24
N SER A 37 -32.04 -62.77 -60.71
CA SER A 37 -32.17 -61.32 -60.69
C SER A 37 -32.86 -60.84 -59.42
N THR A 38 -33.18 -59.55 -59.35
CA THR A 38 -33.98 -58.96 -58.27
C THR A 38 -35.43 -59.41 -58.29
N THR A 39 -35.91 -60.03 -59.38
CA THR A 39 -37.32 -60.42 -59.53
C THR A 39 -37.50 -61.81 -60.16
N GLU A 40 -36.43 -62.62 -60.22
CA GLU A 40 -36.47 -63.93 -60.88
C GLU A 40 -35.65 -65.01 -60.14
N ILE A 41 -36.25 -66.20 -59.97
CA ILE A 41 -35.62 -67.42 -59.47
C ILE A 41 -35.85 -68.54 -60.49
N ASN A 42 -34.78 -69.24 -60.87
CA ASN A 42 -34.85 -70.42 -61.71
C ASN A 42 -34.81 -71.70 -60.88
N LEU A 43 -35.72 -72.61 -61.18
CA LEU A 43 -35.84 -73.95 -60.61
C LEU A 43 -35.33 -74.99 -61.61
N THR A 44 -34.67 -76.02 -61.11
CA THR A 44 -34.29 -77.21 -61.89
C THR A 44 -34.53 -78.47 -61.08
N TRP A 45 -34.96 -79.55 -61.72
CA TRP A 45 -35.19 -80.85 -61.09
C TRP A 45 -34.93 -81.99 -62.07
N ASN A 46 -34.76 -83.20 -61.54
CA ASN A 46 -34.69 -84.43 -62.32
C ASN A 46 -36.09 -84.99 -62.54
N ASP A 47 -36.41 -85.21 -63.80
CA ASP A 47 -37.59 -85.97 -64.23
C ASP A 47 -37.36 -87.47 -64.00
N ASN A 48 -38.29 -88.09 -63.29
CA ASN A 48 -38.31 -89.54 -63.05
C ASN A 48 -39.61 -90.20 -63.52
N ALA A 49 -40.54 -89.44 -64.12
CA ALA A 49 -41.86 -89.91 -64.50
C ALA A 49 -41.92 -90.20 -66.01
N ASP A 50 -42.64 -91.27 -66.38
CA ASP A 50 -42.96 -91.59 -67.78
C ASP A 50 -44.47 -91.40 -68.08
N SER A 51 -45.26 -91.05 -67.06
CA SER A 51 -46.73 -91.03 -67.09
C SER A 51 -47.32 -89.71 -66.62
N GLU A 52 -46.50 -88.67 -66.50
CA GLU A 52 -46.89 -87.32 -66.14
C GLU A 52 -47.54 -86.57 -67.32
N THR A 53 -48.54 -85.77 -67.01
CA THR A 53 -49.13 -84.79 -67.93
C THR A 53 -48.55 -83.39 -67.72
N GLY A 54 -47.78 -83.19 -66.65
CA GLY A 54 -47.15 -81.93 -66.28
C GLY A 54 -46.45 -81.97 -64.92
N TYR A 55 -46.00 -80.81 -64.47
CA TYR A 55 -45.33 -80.61 -63.18
C TYR A 55 -45.97 -79.45 -62.44
N ARG A 56 -46.62 -79.72 -61.31
CA ARG A 56 -47.15 -78.68 -60.42
C ARG A 56 -46.01 -78.08 -59.61
N ILE A 57 -45.84 -76.78 -59.73
CA ILE A 57 -44.84 -76.01 -59.02
C ILE A 57 -45.56 -75.17 -57.95
N GLU A 58 -45.13 -75.35 -56.72
CA GLU A 58 -45.66 -74.59 -55.59
C GLU A 58 -44.57 -73.72 -54.97
N ARG A 59 -44.98 -72.53 -54.52
CA ARG A 59 -44.13 -71.54 -53.88
C ARG A 59 -44.67 -71.18 -52.51
N SER A 60 -43.76 -70.86 -51.60
CA SER A 60 -44.05 -70.42 -50.23
C SER A 60 -43.12 -69.26 -49.84
N LEU A 61 -43.61 -68.38 -48.95
CA LEU A 61 -42.82 -67.30 -48.33
C LEU A 61 -42.24 -67.70 -46.97
N ASP A 62 -42.83 -68.68 -46.29
CA ASP A 62 -42.44 -69.12 -44.95
C ASP A 62 -41.87 -70.55 -44.91
N GLY A 63 -41.93 -71.26 -46.04
CA GLY A 63 -41.51 -72.65 -46.17
C GLY A 63 -42.51 -73.65 -45.58
N ILE A 64 -43.70 -73.19 -45.19
CA ILE A 64 -44.75 -73.98 -44.52
C ILE A 64 -46.02 -73.98 -45.37
N GLU A 65 -46.53 -72.80 -45.74
CA GLU A 65 -47.73 -72.63 -46.54
C GLU A 65 -47.37 -72.46 -48.01
N PHE A 66 -47.72 -73.45 -48.84
CA PHE A 66 -47.38 -73.51 -50.25
C PHE A 66 -48.62 -73.27 -51.11
N GLU A 67 -48.47 -72.41 -52.11
CA GLU A 67 -49.48 -72.12 -53.13
C GLU A 67 -48.98 -72.56 -54.51
N GLU A 68 -49.87 -73.12 -55.32
CA GLU A 68 -49.58 -73.41 -56.72
C GLU A 68 -49.37 -72.10 -57.49
N ILE A 69 -48.23 -72.00 -58.18
CA ILE A 69 -47.92 -70.83 -59.02
C ILE A 69 -47.97 -71.15 -60.51
N GLN A 70 -47.75 -72.40 -60.90
CA GLN A 70 -47.77 -72.83 -62.29
C GLN A 70 -47.82 -74.37 -62.40
N VAL A 71 -48.34 -74.85 -63.54
CA VAL A 71 -48.12 -76.22 -64.02
C VAL A 71 -47.25 -76.18 -65.27
N ALA A 72 -46.03 -76.70 -65.19
CA ALA A 72 -45.15 -76.86 -66.35
C ALA A 72 -45.59 -78.07 -67.19
N ALA A 73 -45.25 -78.08 -68.48
CA ALA A 73 -45.59 -79.17 -69.39
C ALA A 73 -44.90 -80.49 -69.00
N ALA A 74 -45.44 -81.62 -69.48
CA ALA A 74 -44.78 -82.92 -69.35
C ALA A 74 -43.33 -82.88 -69.85
N ASN A 75 -42.44 -83.70 -69.28
CA ASN A 75 -41.00 -83.71 -69.53
C ASN A 75 -40.24 -82.40 -69.21
N ALA A 76 -40.87 -81.42 -68.55
CA ALA A 76 -40.16 -80.22 -68.10
C ALA A 76 -39.22 -80.55 -66.94
N THR A 77 -37.99 -80.02 -66.99
CA THR A 77 -36.95 -80.19 -65.96
C THR A 77 -36.50 -78.86 -65.35
N SER A 78 -37.16 -77.75 -65.73
CA SER A 78 -36.83 -76.42 -65.26
C SER A 78 -38.01 -75.46 -65.35
N PHE A 79 -38.04 -74.45 -64.48
CA PHE A 79 -39.03 -73.38 -64.50
C PHE A 79 -38.42 -72.06 -64.03
N GLY A 80 -38.72 -70.96 -64.71
CA GLY A 80 -38.33 -69.61 -64.28
C GLY A 80 -39.51 -68.88 -63.63
N ASP A 81 -39.43 -68.64 -62.33
CA ASP A 81 -40.40 -67.87 -61.58
C ASP A 81 -40.01 -66.38 -61.64
N THR A 82 -40.87 -65.56 -62.23
CA THR A 82 -40.60 -64.14 -62.53
C THR A 82 -41.62 -63.23 -61.83
N GLY A 83 -41.30 -61.94 -61.72
CA GLY A 83 -42.17 -60.96 -61.05
C GLY A 83 -42.13 -61.07 -59.53
N LEU A 84 -41.04 -61.60 -58.99
CA LEU A 84 -40.81 -61.74 -57.57
C LEU A 84 -40.49 -60.41 -56.90
N THR A 85 -40.74 -60.33 -55.60
CA THR A 85 -40.30 -59.19 -54.79
C THR A 85 -38.81 -59.34 -54.50
N HIS A 86 -38.04 -58.27 -54.66
CA HIS A 86 -36.61 -58.26 -54.38
C HIS A 86 -36.30 -58.55 -52.90
N SER A 87 -35.05 -58.92 -52.61
CA SER A 87 -34.58 -59.20 -51.24
C SER A 87 -35.48 -60.19 -50.46
N THR A 88 -36.21 -61.05 -51.17
CA THR A 88 -37.20 -61.96 -50.58
C THR A 88 -36.77 -63.40 -50.79
N VAL A 89 -36.85 -64.20 -49.73
CA VAL A 89 -36.62 -65.64 -49.78
C VAL A 89 -37.90 -66.32 -50.24
N TYR A 90 -37.79 -67.19 -51.23
CA TYR A 90 -38.89 -68.04 -51.69
C TYR A 90 -38.50 -69.51 -51.56
N TYR A 91 -39.47 -70.32 -51.12
CA TYR A 91 -39.34 -71.76 -50.98
C TYR A 91 -40.19 -72.45 -52.05
N TYR A 92 -39.67 -73.52 -52.62
CA TYR A 92 -40.29 -74.23 -53.74
C TYR A 92 -40.35 -75.71 -53.50
N ARG A 93 -41.40 -76.35 -54.03
CA ARG A 93 -41.51 -77.80 -54.17
C ARG A 93 -42.26 -78.13 -55.46
N VAL A 94 -41.92 -79.26 -56.06
CA VAL A 94 -42.51 -79.69 -57.34
C VAL A 94 -43.05 -81.10 -57.22
N ALA A 95 -44.20 -81.37 -57.83
CA ALA A 95 -44.78 -82.70 -57.99
C ALA A 95 -45.12 -82.96 -59.46
N ALA A 96 -44.85 -84.15 -59.97
CA ALA A 96 -45.37 -84.61 -61.25
C ALA A 96 -46.89 -84.82 -61.16
N THR A 97 -47.65 -84.28 -62.11
CA THR A 97 -49.11 -84.41 -62.21
C THR A 97 -49.48 -85.48 -63.22
N GLY A 98 -50.48 -86.30 -62.95
CA GLY A 98 -50.97 -87.31 -63.89
C GLY A 98 -52.49 -87.41 -63.89
N ASP A 99 -53.04 -88.12 -64.89
CA ASP A 99 -54.50 -88.31 -65.05
C ASP A 99 -55.18 -88.96 -63.83
N TYR A 100 -54.39 -89.59 -62.98
CA TYR A 100 -54.84 -90.37 -61.83
C TYR A 100 -54.45 -89.78 -60.47
N GLY A 101 -53.85 -88.58 -60.46
CA GLY A 101 -53.34 -87.90 -59.27
C GLY A 101 -51.87 -87.55 -59.39
N ASP A 102 -51.36 -86.87 -58.36
CA ASP A 102 -50.00 -86.36 -58.35
C ASP A 102 -49.06 -87.29 -57.57
N SER A 103 -47.79 -87.25 -57.97
CA SER A 103 -46.69 -87.82 -57.21
C SER A 103 -46.50 -87.11 -55.85
N PRO A 104 -45.74 -87.71 -54.91
CA PRO A 104 -45.14 -86.97 -53.81
C PRO A 104 -44.27 -85.80 -54.31
N TYR A 105 -44.10 -84.78 -53.47
CA TYR A 105 -43.24 -83.64 -53.81
C TYR A 105 -41.73 -83.98 -53.72
N THR A 106 -40.93 -83.19 -54.43
CA THR A 106 -39.47 -83.08 -54.25
C THR A 106 -39.08 -82.69 -52.81
N ASN A 107 -37.77 -82.60 -52.55
CA ASN A 107 -37.26 -81.76 -51.47
C ASN A 107 -37.75 -80.31 -51.62
N VAL A 108 -37.81 -79.59 -50.51
CA VAL A 108 -37.99 -78.13 -50.55
C VAL A 108 -36.64 -77.49 -50.90
N ALA A 109 -36.63 -76.63 -51.90
CA ALA A 109 -35.48 -75.80 -52.27
C ALA A 109 -35.82 -74.33 -52.01
N SER A 110 -34.82 -73.49 -51.76
CA SER A 110 -35.04 -72.06 -51.52
C SER A 110 -33.96 -71.21 -52.17
N ALA A 111 -34.34 -70.04 -52.65
CA ALA A 111 -33.42 -69.02 -53.11
C ALA A 111 -33.93 -67.62 -52.72
N THR A 112 -32.99 -66.68 -52.66
CA THR A 112 -33.27 -65.27 -52.41
C THR A 112 -33.09 -64.49 -53.70
N THR A 113 -34.08 -63.69 -54.09
CA THR A 113 -33.92 -62.70 -55.16
C THR A 113 -32.86 -61.66 -54.79
N GLY A 114 -32.18 -61.07 -55.78
CA GLY A 114 -31.16 -60.03 -55.55
C GLY A 114 -31.68 -58.77 -54.84
N CYS A 115 -30.75 -57.94 -54.34
CA CYS A 115 -31.07 -56.70 -53.63
C CYS A 115 -31.69 -55.64 -54.54
N ASP A 116 -32.55 -54.80 -53.97
CA ASP A 116 -33.07 -53.63 -54.69
C ASP A 116 -31.96 -52.60 -54.87
N GLY A 117 -31.32 -52.60 -56.04
CA GLY A 117 -30.22 -51.68 -56.36
C GLY A 117 -30.56 -50.18 -56.30
N THR A 118 -31.80 -49.80 -55.96
CA THR A 118 -32.18 -48.41 -55.68
C THR A 118 -32.18 -48.05 -54.19
N THR A 119 -32.45 -48.99 -53.29
CA THR A 119 -32.59 -48.75 -51.84
C THR A 119 -31.70 -49.63 -50.97
N SER A 120 -31.10 -50.69 -51.51
CA SER A 120 -30.29 -51.64 -50.77
C SER A 120 -29.19 -52.28 -51.63
N THR A 121 -28.02 -52.49 -51.05
CA THR A 121 -26.87 -53.13 -51.71
C THR A 121 -26.56 -54.46 -51.03
N LEU A 122 -26.03 -55.42 -51.81
CA LEU A 122 -25.61 -56.71 -51.28
C LEU A 122 -24.23 -56.57 -50.62
N CYS A 123 -24.21 -56.64 -49.29
CA CYS A 123 -22.99 -56.64 -48.48
C CYS A 123 -22.95 -57.93 -47.66
N ASP A 124 -21.85 -58.70 -47.76
CA ASP A 124 -21.65 -59.98 -47.05
C ASP A 124 -22.83 -60.98 -47.15
N GLY A 125 -23.48 -61.04 -48.31
CA GLY A 125 -24.60 -61.94 -48.55
C GLY A 125 -25.94 -61.46 -47.98
N ARG A 126 -26.03 -60.22 -47.49
CA ARG A 126 -27.26 -59.60 -46.99
C ARG A 126 -27.55 -58.28 -47.72
N CYS A 127 -28.83 -58.00 -47.96
CA CYS A 127 -29.25 -56.70 -48.47
C CYS A 127 -29.31 -55.67 -47.33
N VAL A 128 -28.58 -54.57 -47.48
CA VAL A 128 -28.44 -53.50 -46.48
C VAL A 128 -28.70 -52.14 -47.11
N ASP A 129 -29.37 -51.24 -46.40
CA ASP A 129 -29.56 -49.86 -46.82
C ASP A 129 -28.37 -49.01 -46.38
N MET A 130 -27.45 -48.75 -47.31
CA MET A 130 -26.24 -47.99 -47.03
C MET A 130 -26.49 -46.54 -46.64
N LEU A 131 -27.72 -46.02 -46.76
CA LEU A 131 -28.06 -44.66 -46.35
C LEU A 131 -28.36 -44.56 -44.85
N THR A 132 -28.76 -45.66 -44.21
CA THR A 132 -29.29 -45.67 -42.84
C THR A 132 -28.70 -46.75 -41.95
N ASP A 133 -28.09 -47.80 -42.51
CA ASP A 133 -27.49 -48.89 -41.75
C ASP A 133 -26.15 -48.46 -41.12
N PRO A 134 -26.02 -48.46 -39.77
CA PRO A 134 -24.78 -48.07 -39.10
C PRO A 134 -23.61 -49.03 -39.31
N LEU A 135 -23.84 -50.28 -39.73
CA LEU A 135 -22.77 -51.26 -39.97
C LEU A 135 -22.22 -51.18 -41.41
N TYR A 136 -22.97 -50.56 -42.33
CA TYR A 136 -22.70 -50.56 -43.78
C TYR A 136 -22.91 -49.16 -44.39
N CYS A 137 -22.45 -48.11 -43.72
CA CYS A 137 -22.82 -46.73 -44.02
C CYS A 137 -22.05 -46.16 -45.22
N GLY A 138 -22.73 -45.95 -46.34
CA GLY A 138 -22.16 -45.42 -47.58
C GLY A 138 -21.30 -46.43 -48.37
N ASP A 139 -20.85 -47.52 -47.75
CA ASP A 139 -20.10 -48.62 -48.38
C ASP A 139 -20.24 -49.92 -47.56
N CYS A 140 -19.99 -51.07 -48.19
CA CYS A 140 -20.13 -52.41 -47.57
C CYS A 140 -19.12 -52.69 -46.45
N ASP A 141 -18.02 -51.94 -46.37
CA ASP A 141 -16.98 -52.12 -45.36
C ASP A 141 -16.89 -50.93 -44.40
N ASN A 142 -17.95 -50.13 -44.27
CA ASN A 142 -17.93 -48.89 -43.50
C ASN A 142 -18.92 -48.89 -42.33
N ALA A 143 -18.48 -49.47 -41.20
CA ALA A 143 -19.21 -49.36 -39.95
C ALA A 143 -18.96 -48.00 -39.27
N CYS A 144 -20.03 -47.34 -38.84
CA CYS A 144 -19.93 -46.16 -38.02
C CYS A 144 -19.33 -46.51 -36.65
N GLY A 145 -18.30 -45.76 -36.24
CA GLY A 145 -17.71 -45.89 -34.91
C GLY A 145 -18.70 -45.59 -33.79
N GLU A 146 -18.33 -45.90 -32.55
CA GLU A 146 -19.18 -45.72 -31.37
C GLU A 146 -19.80 -44.30 -31.30
N GLY A 147 -21.11 -44.22 -31.00
CA GLY A 147 -21.85 -42.96 -30.88
C GLY A 147 -22.24 -42.28 -32.20
N ARG A 148 -22.02 -42.94 -33.34
CA ARG A 148 -22.41 -42.42 -34.66
C ARG A 148 -23.60 -43.17 -35.25
N VAL A 149 -24.42 -42.45 -36.01
CA VAL A 149 -25.53 -43.00 -36.80
C VAL A 149 -25.26 -42.80 -38.28
N CYS A 150 -25.75 -43.71 -39.11
CA CYS A 150 -25.72 -43.52 -40.55
C CYS A 150 -26.92 -42.67 -40.99
N SER A 151 -26.65 -41.56 -41.67
CA SER A 151 -27.70 -40.74 -42.26
C SER A 151 -27.25 -40.19 -43.61
N GLY A 152 -27.96 -40.59 -44.67
CA GLY A 152 -27.61 -40.21 -46.04
C GLY A 152 -26.28 -40.80 -46.51
N GLY A 153 -25.91 -41.97 -45.99
CA GLY A 153 -24.68 -42.68 -46.35
C GLY A 153 -23.42 -42.07 -45.74
N LYS A 154 -23.56 -41.29 -44.65
CA LYS A 154 -22.46 -40.73 -43.88
C LYS A 154 -22.63 -41.03 -42.40
N CYS A 155 -21.54 -41.41 -41.74
CA CYS A 155 -21.51 -41.58 -40.29
C CYS A 155 -21.49 -40.21 -39.61
N LEU A 156 -22.65 -39.78 -39.15
CA LEU A 156 -22.84 -38.54 -38.41
C LEU A 156 -22.81 -38.82 -36.91
N LEU A 157 -22.34 -37.84 -36.14
CA LEU A 157 -22.40 -37.92 -34.69
C LEU A 157 -23.86 -37.83 -34.25
N SER A 158 -24.33 -38.78 -33.44
CA SER A 158 -25.66 -38.75 -32.86
C SER A 158 -25.53 -38.47 -31.38
N CYS A 159 -26.01 -37.29 -30.97
CA CYS A 159 -25.99 -36.90 -29.58
C CYS A 159 -27.22 -37.45 -28.86
N GLY A 160 -27.02 -37.96 -27.64
CA GLY A 160 -28.03 -38.61 -26.83
C GLY A 160 -27.53 -38.85 -25.40
N GLY A 161 -28.44 -39.27 -24.52
CA GLY A 161 -28.09 -39.50 -23.11
C GLY A 161 -27.74 -38.21 -22.38
N SER A 162 -26.59 -38.21 -21.68
CA SER A 162 -26.12 -37.08 -20.87
C SER A 162 -25.47 -35.95 -21.66
N THR A 163 -25.26 -36.10 -22.97
CA THR A 163 -24.72 -35.08 -23.88
C THR A 163 -25.61 -34.98 -25.13
N PRO A 164 -26.82 -34.42 -25.00
CA PRO A 164 -27.82 -34.44 -26.06
C PRO A 164 -27.55 -33.41 -27.18
N ASP A 165 -26.67 -32.43 -26.96
CA ASP A 165 -26.52 -31.28 -27.85
C ASP A 165 -25.31 -31.41 -28.76
N LEU A 166 -25.51 -31.18 -30.06
CA LEU A 166 -24.47 -31.30 -31.08
C LEU A 166 -23.79 -29.94 -31.32
N CYS A 167 -22.50 -29.85 -30.99
CA CYS A 167 -21.58 -28.89 -31.57
C CYS A 167 -20.85 -29.51 -32.78
N VAL A 168 -20.13 -28.70 -33.56
CA VAL A 168 -19.61 -29.07 -34.90
C VAL A 168 -18.98 -30.48 -34.94
N ASP A 169 -18.19 -30.84 -33.92
CA ASP A 169 -17.50 -32.12 -33.81
C ASP A 169 -17.66 -32.83 -32.45
N ALA A 170 -18.49 -32.31 -31.54
CA ALA A 170 -18.63 -32.85 -30.19
C ALA A 170 -20.08 -32.84 -29.70
N CYS A 171 -20.45 -33.90 -28.96
CA CYS A 171 -21.68 -33.90 -28.17
C CYS A 171 -21.40 -33.33 -26.79
N VAL A 172 -22.16 -32.33 -26.42
CA VAL A 172 -22.07 -31.60 -25.15
C VAL A 172 -23.44 -31.56 -24.49
N ASN A 173 -23.52 -30.99 -23.29
CA ASN A 173 -24.80 -30.77 -22.63
C ASN A 173 -24.94 -29.30 -22.29
N PHE A 174 -25.81 -28.60 -22.99
CA PHE A 174 -26.00 -27.17 -22.81
C PHE A 174 -26.50 -26.81 -21.41
N GLU A 175 -27.07 -27.76 -20.66
CA GLU A 175 -27.62 -27.52 -19.33
C GLU A 175 -26.56 -27.48 -18.22
N ILE A 176 -25.43 -28.17 -18.41
CA ILE A 176 -24.44 -28.42 -17.35
C ILE A 176 -22.98 -28.24 -17.80
N ASP A 177 -22.71 -28.18 -19.09
CA ASP A 177 -21.35 -28.01 -19.61
C ASP A 177 -20.94 -26.53 -19.53
N ARG A 178 -19.94 -26.25 -18.70
CA ARG A 178 -19.40 -24.89 -18.50
C ARG A 178 -18.83 -24.27 -19.78
N ASN A 179 -18.34 -25.07 -20.71
CA ASN A 179 -17.72 -24.58 -21.94
C ASN A 179 -18.72 -24.38 -23.08
N HIS A 180 -19.95 -24.88 -22.93
CA HIS A 180 -21.00 -24.86 -23.95
C HIS A 180 -22.36 -24.49 -23.34
N CYS A 181 -22.39 -23.55 -22.38
CA CYS A 181 -23.59 -23.33 -21.58
C CYS A 181 -24.69 -22.63 -22.38
N GLY A 182 -25.82 -23.30 -22.61
CA GLY A 182 -26.94 -22.80 -23.42
C GLY A 182 -26.72 -22.84 -24.94
N PHE A 183 -25.48 -22.73 -25.42
CA PHE A 183 -25.10 -22.88 -26.83
C PHE A 183 -23.60 -23.21 -27.00
N CYS A 184 -23.20 -23.64 -28.19
CA CYS A 184 -21.81 -24.01 -28.48
C CYS A 184 -20.82 -22.87 -28.21
N ASP A 185 -19.69 -23.21 -27.58
CA ASP A 185 -18.56 -22.33 -27.26
C ASP A 185 -18.89 -21.19 -26.30
N ASN A 186 -20.04 -21.26 -25.60
CA ASN A 186 -20.36 -20.34 -24.53
C ASN A 186 -19.69 -20.77 -23.22
N VAL A 187 -18.46 -20.29 -23.02
CA VAL A 187 -17.69 -20.55 -21.80
C VAL A 187 -18.14 -19.61 -20.68
N CYS A 188 -18.56 -20.16 -19.54
CA CYS A 188 -18.89 -19.34 -18.38
C CYS A 188 -17.64 -18.67 -17.78
N ASP A 189 -17.76 -17.39 -17.42
CA ASP A 189 -16.74 -16.61 -16.71
C ASP A 189 -16.17 -17.37 -15.50
N PRO A 190 -14.93 -17.08 -15.07
CA PRO A 190 -14.38 -17.63 -13.83
C PRO A 190 -15.35 -17.43 -12.64
N GLY A 191 -15.60 -18.50 -11.87
CA GLY A 191 -16.53 -18.48 -10.72
C GLY A 191 -17.99 -18.82 -11.04
N LYS A 192 -18.36 -18.97 -12.32
CA LYS A 192 -19.69 -19.41 -12.75
C LYS A 192 -19.68 -20.87 -13.20
N VAL A 193 -20.78 -21.56 -12.94
CA VAL A 193 -21.08 -22.91 -13.46
C VAL A 193 -22.26 -22.83 -14.43
N CYS A 194 -22.39 -23.84 -15.29
CA CYS A 194 -23.58 -23.98 -16.10
C CYS A 194 -24.65 -24.74 -15.33
N ALA A 195 -25.82 -24.13 -15.16
CA ALA A 195 -26.98 -24.79 -14.57
C ALA A 195 -28.24 -24.28 -15.28
N GLY A 196 -29.05 -25.19 -15.83
CA GLY A 196 -30.28 -24.81 -16.50
C GLY A 196 -30.07 -24.10 -17.84
N GLY A 197 -28.91 -24.30 -18.48
CA GLY A 197 -28.55 -23.60 -19.72
C GLY A 197 -28.05 -22.17 -19.50
N GLN A 198 -27.79 -21.78 -18.26
CA GLN A 198 -27.37 -20.44 -17.89
C GLN A 198 -26.08 -20.48 -17.07
N CYS A 199 -25.17 -19.55 -17.36
CA CYS A 199 -23.99 -19.34 -16.54
C CYS A 199 -24.38 -18.61 -15.26
N LEU A 200 -24.52 -19.38 -14.17
CA LEU A 200 -24.89 -18.88 -12.86
C LEU A 200 -23.67 -18.91 -11.94
N PHE A 201 -23.59 -17.97 -11.02
CA PHE A 201 -22.64 -18.09 -9.91
C PHE A 201 -23.02 -19.30 -9.07
N SER A 202 -22.09 -20.23 -8.90
CA SER A 202 -22.23 -21.32 -7.95
C SER A 202 -21.06 -21.25 -7.01
N CYS A 203 -21.40 -20.94 -5.76
CA CYS A 203 -20.48 -20.94 -4.65
C CYS A 203 -20.40 -22.36 -4.07
N GLY A 204 -19.23 -22.74 -3.57
CA GLY A 204 -18.95 -24.11 -3.13
C GLY A 204 -17.57 -24.23 -2.48
N GLY A 205 -17.35 -25.33 -1.74
CA GLY A 205 -16.12 -25.50 -0.96
C GLY A 205 -16.09 -24.60 0.26
N SER A 206 -14.97 -23.87 0.46
CA SER A 206 -14.76 -23.00 1.62
C SER A 206 -15.44 -21.64 1.52
N THR A 207 -16.08 -21.30 0.38
CA THR A 207 -16.88 -20.09 0.17
C THR A 207 -18.25 -20.46 -0.42
N PRO A 208 -19.13 -21.07 0.40
CA PRO A 208 -20.39 -21.64 -0.08
C PRO A 208 -21.47 -20.59 -0.39
N ASP A 209 -21.32 -19.34 0.05
CA ASP A 209 -22.39 -18.35 0.04
C ASP A 209 -22.20 -17.30 -1.06
N LEU A 210 -23.26 -17.01 -1.80
CA LEU A 210 -23.26 -15.95 -2.83
C LEU A 210 -23.62 -14.60 -2.19
N CYS A 211 -22.69 -13.65 -2.26
CA CYS A 211 -22.90 -12.28 -1.86
C CYS A 211 -22.65 -11.37 -3.07
N ASN A 212 -23.74 -10.86 -3.66
CA ASN A 212 -23.73 -10.16 -4.94
C ASN A 212 -23.04 -11.02 -6.04
N ASP A 213 -21.93 -10.55 -6.61
CA ASP A 213 -21.15 -11.25 -7.65
C ASP A 213 -19.90 -11.96 -7.09
N ALA A 214 -19.82 -12.18 -5.77
CA ALA A 214 -18.68 -12.80 -5.09
C ALA A 214 -19.10 -13.99 -4.21
N CYS A 215 -18.30 -15.06 -4.24
CA CYS A 215 -18.45 -16.18 -3.32
C CYS A 215 -17.66 -15.93 -2.04
N VAL A 216 -18.37 -15.92 -0.92
CA VAL A 216 -17.83 -15.67 0.42
C VAL A 216 -18.27 -16.80 1.36
N ASN A 217 -17.82 -16.78 2.61
CA ASN A 217 -18.25 -17.75 3.61
C ASN A 217 -18.82 -16.99 4.80
N PHE A 218 -20.13 -17.04 4.97
CA PHE A 218 -20.80 -16.31 6.03
C PHE A 218 -20.38 -16.78 7.43
N ASP A 219 -19.76 -17.94 7.57
CA ASP A 219 -19.30 -18.45 8.87
C ASP A 219 -17.98 -17.87 9.34
N VAL A 220 -17.14 -17.36 8.44
CA VAL A 220 -15.76 -16.94 8.75
C VAL A 220 -15.35 -15.61 8.12
N ASP A 221 -16.08 -15.12 7.12
CA ASP A 221 -15.78 -13.85 6.47
C ASP A 221 -16.23 -12.68 7.36
N ARG A 222 -15.25 -11.89 7.81
CA ARG A 222 -15.48 -10.74 8.70
C ARG A 222 -16.35 -9.66 8.06
N ASN A 223 -16.35 -9.52 6.74
CA ASN A 223 -17.09 -8.47 6.03
C ASN A 223 -18.52 -8.90 5.68
N HIS A 224 -18.83 -10.19 5.80
CA HIS A 224 -20.10 -10.80 5.40
C HIS A 224 -20.57 -11.81 6.46
N CYS A 225 -20.49 -11.46 7.74
CA CYS A 225 -20.71 -12.42 8.81
C CYS A 225 -22.20 -12.72 9.02
N GLY A 226 -22.60 -13.97 8.79
CA GLY A 226 -23.99 -14.44 8.87
C GLY A 226 -24.89 -14.01 7.71
N GLU A 227 -24.61 -12.87 7.06
CA GLU A 227 -25.29 -12.41 5.85
C GLU A 227 -24.39 -11.50 4.99
N CYS A 228 -24.84 -11.25 3.76
CA CYS A 228 -24.12 -10.40 2.81
C CYS A 228 -24.02 -8.95 3.32
N ASP A 229 -22.85 -8.34 3.08
CA ASP A 229 -22.51 -6.97 3.52
C ASP A 229 -22.70 -6.68 5.03
N ASN A 230 -22.50 -7.68 5.89
CA ASN A 230 -22.53 -7.51 7.36
C ASN A 230 -21.12 -7.57 7.99
N PRO A 231 -20.37 -6.46 8.02
CA PRO A 231 -19.05 -6.42 8.61
C PRO A 231 -19.10 -6.42 10.14
N CYS A 232 -18.27 -7.25 10.78
CA CYS A 232 -18.13 -7.20 12.23
C CYS A 232 -17.43 -5.92 12.70
N ASP A 233 -17.89 -5.39 13.84
CA ASP A 233 -17.26 -4.24 14.51
C ASP A 233 -15.75 -4.46 14.76
N PRO A 234 -14.96 -3.38 14.92
CA PRO A 234 -13.55 -3.50 15.27
C PRO A 234 -13.35 -4.36 16.54
N GLY A 235 -12.44 -5.34 16.46
CA GLY A 235 -12.15 -6.27 17.56
C GLY A 235 -13.00 -7.55 17.59
N LEU A 236 -13.95 -7.71 16.67
CA LEU A 236 -14.74 -8.92 16.50
C LEU A 236 -14.29 -9.71 15.26
N VAL A 237 -14.39 -11.03 15.33
CA VAL A 237 -14.19 -11.95 14.21
C VAL A 237 -15.48 -12.70 13.91
N CYS A 238 -15.65 -13.14 12.68
CA CYS A 238 -16.77 -14.00 12.32
C CYS A 238 -16.44 -15.46 12.68
N SER A 239 -17.29 -16.06 13.52
CA SER A 239 -17.18 -17.48 13.86
C SER A 239 -18.56 -18.09 13.90
N GLY A 240 -18.82 -19.05 13.00
CA GLY A 240 -20.10 -19.75 12.90
C GLY A 240 -21.27 -18.82 12.57
N GLY A 241 -21.00 -17.78 11.76
CA GLY A 241 -22.02 -16.84 11.29
C GLY A 241 -22.36 -15.75 12.30
N GLN A 242 -21.58 -15.64 13.38
CA GLN A 242 -21.77 -14.61 14.40
C GLN A 242 -20.48 -13.84 14.63
N CYS A 243 -20.61 -12.51 14.76
CA CYS A 243 -19.51 -11.67 15.21
C CYS A 243 -19.29 -11.92 16.70
N VAL A 244 -18.23 -12.67 17.01
CA VAL A 244 -17.85 -13.01 18.38
C VAL A 244 -16.57 -12.27 18.76
N PHE A 245 -16.45 -11.98 20.05
CA PHE A 245 -15.24 -11.40 20.60
C PHE A 245 -14.17 -12.48 20.65
N SER A 246 -13.23 -12.41 19.72
CA SER A 246 -12.03 -13.26 19.72
C SER A 246 -10.90 -12.48 19.09
N CYS A 247 -9.75 -12.53 19.74
CA CYS A 247 -8.50 -12.01 19.22
C CYS A 247 -8.00 -12.93 18.09
N GLY A 248 -7.37 -12.35 17.07
CA GLY A 248 -6.96 -13.04 15.86
C GLY A 248 -5.98 -12.20 15.03
N GLY A 249 -5.33 -12.83 14.05
CA GLY A 249 -4.32 -12.17 13.22
C GLY A 249 -3.03 -11.85 13.98
N SER A 250 -2.51 -10.63 13.84
CA SER A 250 -1.25 -10.20 14.46
C SER A 250 -1.36 -9.85 15.94
N THR A 251 -2.55 -9.95 16.55
CA THR A 251 -2.84 -9.76 17.98
C THR A 251 -3.71 -10.90 18.51
N PRO A 252 -3.15 -12.12 18.64
CA PRO A 252 -3.92 -13.33 18.93
C PRO A 252 -4.39 -13.46 20.39
N ASP A 253 -3.82 -12.71 21.33
CA ASP A 253 -3.99 -12.95 22.76
C ASP A 253 -4.91 -11.91 23.42
N LEU A 254 -5.77 -12.35 24.33
CA LEU A 254 -6.68 -11.49 25.07
C LEU A 254 -6.11 -11.11 26.44
N CYS A 255 -5.81 -9.83 26.64
CA CYS A 255 -5.42 -9.26 27.93
C CYS A 255 -6.44 -8.22 28.41
N GLY A 256 -7.30 -8.64 29.34
CA GLY A 256 -8.46 -7.85 29.77
C GLY A 256 -9.48 -7.69 28.64
N ASP A 257 -9.72 -6.45 28.21
CA ASP A 257 -10.62 -6.11 27.10
C ASP A 257 -9.86 -5.79 25.79
N ALA A 258 -8.53 -5.99 25.76
CA ALA A 258 -7.67 -5.65 24.63
C ALA A 258 -7.02 -6.88 24.01
N CYS A 259 -7.05 -6.95 22.67
CA CYS A 259 -6.27 -7.94 21.93
C CYS A 259 -4.84 -7.43 21.74
N VAL A 260 -3.88 -8.24 22.17
CA VAL A 260 -2.44 -7.96 22.07
C VAL A 260 -1.72 -9.17 21.47
N ASN A 261 -0.45 -9.00 21.14
CA ASN A 261 0.42 -10.09 20.74
C ASN A 261 1.47 -10.27 21.82
N LEU A 262 1.38 -11.36 22.58
CA LEU A 262 2.31 -11.59 23.68
C LEU A 262 3.75 -11.76 23.20
N ASP A 263 3.98 -12.05 21.91
CA ASP A 263 5.33 -12.24 21.38
C ASP A 263 6.09 -10.95 21.11
N VAL A 264 5.38 -9.82 20.96
CA VAL A 264 5.98 -8.54 20.54
C VAL A 264 5.46 -7.32 21.31
N ASN A 265 4.46 -7.47 22.18
CA ASN A 265 3.90 -6.37 22.93
C ASN A 265 4.73 -6.09 24.20
N PRO A 266 5.43 -4.94 24.31
CA PRO A 266 6.31 -4.66 25.45
C PRO A 266 5.56 -4.40 26.76
N SER A 267 4.24 -4.22 26.74
CA SER A 267 3.41 -4.10 27.95
C SER A 267 2.75 -5.41 28.38
N ASN A 268 2.86 -6.47 27.56
CA ASN A 268 2.23 -7.77 27.77
C ASN A 268 3.14 -8.89 27.25
N CYS A 269 4.43 -8.85 27.56
CA CYS A 269 5.39 -9.76 26.94
C CYS A 269 5.32 -11.17 27.52
N GLY A 270 5.00 -12.17 26.71
CA GLY A 270 4.84 -13.58 27.09
C GLY A 270 3.56 -13.89 27.88
N PHE A 271 3.07 -12.95 28.68
CA PHE A 271 1.78 -13.01 29.36
C PHE A 271 1.24 -11.60 29.65
N CYS A 272 -0.07 -11.51 29.94
CA CYS A 272 -0.75 -10.25 30.18
C CYS A 272 -0.15 -9.47 31.36
N ASP A 273 -0.11 -8.15 31.21
CA ASP A 273 0.45 -7.19 32.20
C ASP A 273 1.95 -7.37 32.51
N ASN A 274 2.67 -8.18 31.73
CA ASN A 274 4.12 -8.27 31.84
C ASN A 274 4.81 -7.14 31.05
N ILE A 275 5.15 -6.06 31.74
CA ILE A 275 5.79 -4.89 31.13
C ILE A 275 7.31 -5.07 31.14
N CYS A 276 7.95 -4.97 29.98
CA CYS A 276 9.41 -4.97 29.88
C CYS A 276 10.01 -3.69 30.49
N ASP A 277 11.15 -3.81 31.18
CA ASP A 277 11.85 -2.65 31.74
C ASP A 277 12.27 -1.65 30.64
N PRO A 278 12.48 -0.36 30.98
CA PRO A 278 12.91 0.64 30.02
C PRO A 278 14.16 0.23 29.25
N GLY A 279 14.05 0.19 27.91
CA GLY A 279 15.14 -0.18 26.99
C GLY A 279 15.13 -1.64 26.54
N MET A 280 14.26 -2.49 27.09
CA MET A 280 14.06 -3.86 26.61
C MET A 280 12.93 -3.94 25.58
N VAL A 281 12.98 -4.96 24.71
CA VAL A 281 11.92 -5.25 23.75
C VAL A 281 11.38 -6.65 23.95
N CYS A 282 10.10 -6.81 23.63
CA CYS A 282 9.46 -8.11 23.63
C CYS A 282 9.77 -8.81 22.32
N SER A 283 10.45 -9.96 22.39
CA SER A 283 10.73 -10.80 21.23
C SER A 283 10.46 -12.26 21.56
N GLY A 284 9.53 -12.89 20.84
CA GLY A 284 9.16 -14.28 21.06
C GLY A 284 8.57 -14.55 22.45
N GLY A 285 7.99 -13.52 23.07
CA GLY A 285 7.35 -13.62 24.39
C GLY A 285 8.31 -13.48 25.56
N GLU A 286 9.55 -13.07 25.31
CA GLU A 286 10.55 -12.79 26.34
C GLU A 286 11.02 -11.34 26.23
N CYS A 287 11.16 -10.66 27.37
CA CYS A 287 11.78 -9.34 27.41
C CYS A 287 13.29 -9.53 27.29
N ASP A 288 13.84 -9.18 26.13
CA ASP A 288 15.27 -9.27 25.87
C ASP A 288 15.90 -7.88 25.77
N PHE A 289 17.18 -7.80 26.12
CA PHE A 289 17.98 -6.59 25.99
C PHE A 289 18.42 -6.46 24.53
N SER A 290 17.46 -6.09 23.69
CA SER A 290 17.63 -5.87 22.27
C SER A 290 17.01 -4.53 21.90
N CYS A 291 17.72 -3.77 21.06
CA CYS A 291 17.22 -2.49 20.56
C CYS A 291 16.24 -2.78 19.40
N GLY A 292 14.95 -2.94 19.72
CA GLY A 292 13.91 -3.05 18.70
C GLY A 292 13.42 -1.68 18.21
N GLY A 293 12.88 -1.65 16.98
CA GLY A 293 12.47 -0.41 16.31
C GLY A 293 13.53 0.12 15.33
N SER A 294 13.43 1.40 14.96
CA SER A 294 14.30 2.08 13.99
C SER A 294 15.66 2.51 14.55
N THR A 295 16.11 1.94 15.68
CA THR A 295 17.43 2.24 16.29
C THR A 295 18.31 0.99 16.23
N PRO A 296 19.27 0.91 15.29
CA PRO A 296 20.15 -0.23 15.17
C PRO A 296 21.46 -0.02 15.92
N GLU A 297 21.80 -1.07 16.68
CA GLU A 297 23.04 -1.35 17.40
C GLU A 297 23.11 -0.93 18.89
N LEU A 298 23.44 -1.92 19.73
CA LEU A 298 23.61 -1.76 21.18
C LEU A 298 25.04 -1.29 21.46
N CYS A 299 25.18 -0.02 21.86
CA CYS A 299 26.47 0.57 22.21
C CYS A 299 26.62 0.67 23.73
N GLY A 300 26.99 -0.46 24.35
CA GLY A 300 27.10 -0.56 25.81
C GLY A 300 25.75 -0.84 26.46
N ASP A 301 25.26 0.08 27.28
CA ASP A 301 23.96 0.05 27.96
C ASP A 301 22.89 0.92 27.28
N ALA A 302 23.23 1.54 26.14
CA ALA A 302 22.33 2.42 25.39
C ALA A 302 22.10 1.92 23.95
N CYS A 303 20.84 2.02 23.51
CA CYS A 303 20.47 1.88 22.11
C CYS A 303 20.71 3.21 21.40
N VAL A 304 21.56 3.20 20.38
CA VAL A 304 21.89 4.37 19.57
C VAL A 304 21.58 4.05 18.11
N ASN A 305 21.34 5.08 17.29
CA ASN A 305 21.12 4.85 15.87
C ASN A 305 22.40 5.15 15.09
N ILE A 306 23.13 4.11 14.70
CA ILE A 306 24.40 4.29 13.99
C ILE A 306 24.26 4.91 12.59
N TYR A 307 23.04 5.07 12.07
CA TYR A 307 22.83 5.69 10.75
C TYR A 307 22.73 7.21 10.77
N ASP A 308 22.40 7.82 11.92
CA ASP A 308 22.18 9.28 12.04
C ASP A 308 22.72 9.89 13.34
N ASP A 309 23.17 9.09 14.31
CA ASP A 309 23.76 9.58 15.55
C ASP A 309 25.20 10.04 15.30
N ASN A 310 25.42 11.34 15.48
CA ASN A 310 26.71 11.98 15.22
C ASN A 310 27.83 11.53 16.15
N ASN A 311 27.52 10.84 17.25
CA ASN A 311 28.49 10.29 18.20
C ASN A 311 28.72 8.78 18.00
N HIS A 312 27.95 8.12 17.14
CA HIS A 312 28.00 6.68 16.89
C HIS A 312 27.88 6.34 15.40
N CYS A 313 28.37 7.20 14.52
CA CYS A 313 28.11 7.12 13.09
C CYS A 313 28.79 5.90 12.43
N GLY A 314 28.01 4.98 11.90
CA GLY A 314 28.46 3.73 11.28
C GLY A 314 28.90 2.63 12.25
N TYR A 315 29.38 2.99 13.45
CA TYR A 315 29.68 2.06 14.55
C TYR A 315 29.75 2.79 15.90
N CYS A 316 29.60 2.04 16.99
CA CYS A 316 29.62 2.57 18.35
C CYS A 316 30.84 3.45 18.66
N GLY A 317 30.58 4.69 19.10
CA GLY A 317 31.59 5.64 19.56
C GLY A 317 32.32 6.39 18.45
N ASN A 318 31.89 6.24 17.19
CA ASN A 318 32.43 7.01 16.08
C ASN A 318 31.78 8.41 16.02
N VAL A 319 32.51 9.42 16.50
CA VAL A 319 32.05 10.81 16.50
C VAL A 319 32.46 11.50 15.19
N CYS A 320 31.52 12.12 14.47
CA CYS A 320 31.84 12.90 13.28
C CYS A 320 32.60 14.19 13.63
N ASP A 321 33.60 14.54 12.82
CA ASP A 321 34.38 15.77 12.97
C ASP A 321 33.48 17.02 12.80
N PRO A 322 33.85 18.18 13.40
CA PRO A 322 33.11 19.43 13.20
C PRO A 322 32.92 19.77 11.71
N GLY A 323 31.67 20.04 11.31
CA GLY A 323 31.28 20.29 9.91
C GLY A 323 30.79 19.06 9.14
N PHE A 324 30.79 17.89 9.77
CA PHE A 324 30.26 16.65 9.20
C PHE A 324 29.08 16.14 10.04
N VAL A 325 28.11 15.54 9.36
CA VAL A 325 26.92 14.95 9.97
C VAL A 325 26.80 13.50 9.55
N CYS A 326 26.28 12.66 10.44
CA CYS A 326 26.03 11.26 10.12
C CYS A 326 24.86 11.12 9.13
N ILE A 327 25.15 10.63 7.92
CA ILE A 327 24.16 10.32 6.89
C ILE A 327 24.36 8.86 6.49
N ASP A 328 23.33 8.05 6.73
CA ASP A 328 23.30 6.62 6.39
C ASP A 328 24.53 5.84 6.88
N GLY A 329 25.00 6.20 8.09
CA GLY A 329 26.15 5.55 8.74
C GLY A 329 27.52 6.01 8.24
N SER A 330 27.59 7.13 7.51
CA SER A 330 28.83 7.77 7.09
C SER A 330 28.86 9.24 7.52
N CYS A 331 30.00 9.71 8.02
CA CYS A 331 30.18 11.14 8.30
C CYS A 331 30.37 11.88 6.98
N GLU A 332 29.34 12.59 6.52
CA GLU A 332 29.34 13.34 5.27
C GLU A 332 29.34 14.84 5.52
N ALA A 333 29.96 15.59 4.60
CA ALA A 333 29.95 17.04 4.63
C ALA A 333 28.55 17.52 4.25
N SER A 334 27.75 17.84 5.27
CA SER A 334 26.42 18.41 5.10
C SER A 334 26.06 19.20 6.34
N CYS A 335 25.48 20.37 6.15
CA CYS A 335 24.93 21.15 7.23
C CYS A 335 23.62 20.50 7.69
N GLN A 336 23.48 20.25 8.99
CA GLN A 336 22.29 19.65 9.60
C GLN A 336 21.01 20.34 9.09
N SER A 337 19.88 19.62 9.07
CA SER A 337 18.59 20.19 8.63
C SER A 337 18.29 21.51 9.34
N GLY A 338 18.19 22.59 8.56
CA GLY A 338 17.96 23.95 9.06
C GLY A 338 19.16 24.90 9.02
N LEU A 339 20.34 24.42 8.61
CA LEU A 339 21.55 25.22 8.39
C LEU A 339 21.93 25.24 6.90
N GLU A 340 22.42 26.37 6.40
CA GLU A 340 22.89 26.53 5.01
C GLU A 340 24.42 26.48 4.97
N ASP A 341 24.99 25.91 3.90
CA ASP A 341 26.43 25.89 3.65
C ASP A 341 26.88 27.21 3.01
N CYS A 342 27.57 28.06 3.79
CA CYS A 342 28.16 29.30 3.33
C CYS A 342 29.69 29.13 3.23
N ASP A 343 30.15 28.66 2.06
CA ASP A 343 31.57 28.45 1.72
C ASP A 343 32.32 27.50 2.68
N GLY A 344 31.68 26.39 3.05
CA GLY A 344 32.24 25.34 3.92
C GLY A 344 31.98 25.57 5.41
N VAL A 345 31.20 26.58 5.78
CA VAL A 345 30.78 26.86 7.16
C VAL A 345 29.26 26.81 7.25
N CYS A 346 28.75 25.93 8.11
CA CYS A 346 27.32 25.79 8.34
C CYS A 346 26.80 26.92 9.24
N VAL A 347 25.86 27.72 8.72
CA VAL A 347 25.27 28.87 9.43
C VAL A 347 23.74 28.78 9.44
N ASP A 348 23.10 29.25 10.51
CA ASP A 348 21.63 29.33 10.59
C ASP A 348 21.18 30.69 10.05
N LEU A 349 20.76 30.71 8.79
CA LEU A 349 20.31 31.93 8.12
C LEU A 349 19.10 32.60 8.79
N ARG A 350 18.44 31.93 9.76
CA ARG A 350 17.25 32.48 10.43
C ARG A 350 17.58 33.27 11.68
N ASN A 351 18.75 33.07 12.29
CA ASN A 351 19.10 33.70 13.57
C ASN A 351 20.54 34.19 13.68
N ASP A 352 21.41 33.90 12.71
CA ASP A 352 22.77 34.44 12.66
C ASP A 352 22.76 35.90 12.15
N PRO A 353 23.11 36.90 12.99
CA PRO A 353 23.17 38.29 12.55
C PRO A 353 24.27 38.58 11.51
N ALA A 354 25.22 37.67 11.29
CA ALA A 354 26.25 37.81 10.27
C ALA A 354 25.86 37.21 8.90
N ASN A 355 24.82 36.37 8.86
CA ASN A 355 24.37 35.62 7.67
C ASN A 355 22.84 35.61 7.60
N CYS A 356 22.18 36.74 7.83
CA CYS A 356 20.73 36.76 8.06
C CYS A 356 19.95 36.74 6.75
N GLY A 357 19.26 35.64 6.46
CA GLY A 357 18.45 35.43 5.27
C GLY A 357 19.21 34.86 4.07
N GLU A 358 20.49 35.20 3.91
CA GLU A 358 21.41 34.62 2.94
C GLU A 358 22.86 34.67 3.44
N CYS A 359 23.73 33.86 2.85
CA CYS A 359 25.16 33.85 3.17
C CYS A 359 25.79 35.23 3.02
N ASP A 360 26.68 35.61 3.95
CA ASP A 360 27.40 36.88 3.97
C ASP A 360 26.54 38.16 4.10
N LEU A 361 25.23 38.03 4.34
CA LEU A 361 24.36 39.17 4.63
C LEU A 361 24.38 39.50 6.13
N ALA A 362 25.35 40.32 6.53
CA ALA A 362 25.44 40.84 7.89
C ALA A 362 24.36 41.92 8.14
N CYS A 363 23.67 41.82 9.27
CA CYS A 363 22.68 42.80 9.67
C CYS A 363 23.31 44.16 9.95
N PRO A 364 22.67 45.26 9.50
CA PRO A 364 23.17 46.61 9.74
C PRO A 364 23.33 46.88 11.24
N SER A 365 24.47 47.43 11.63
CA SER A 365 24.70 47.94 12.98
C SER A 365 24.67 49.45 12.97
N GLY A 366 23.81 50.05 13.79
CA GLY A 366 23.71 51.50 13.95
C GLY A 366 24.06 51.95 15.37
N ALA A 367 23.95 53.26 15.64
CA ALA A 367 24.26 53.81 16.96
C ALA A 367 23.25 53.32 18.02
N ASN A 368 23.73 53.01 19.23
CA ASN A 368 22.93 52.54 20.37
C ASN A 368 22.00 51.35 20.08
N SER A 369 22.32 50.52 19.09
CA SER A 369 21.57 49.32 18.74
C SER A 369 22.46 48.09 18.71
N THR A 370 21.85 46.92 18.92
CA THR A 370 22.46 45.62 18.68
C THR A 370 21.69 44.92 17.57
N PRO A 371 22.34 44.53 16.46
CA PRO A 371 21.67 43.82 15.38
C PRO A 371 21.30 42.41 15.83
N PHE A 372 20.10 41.96 15.48
CA PHE A 372 19.70 40.57 15.65
C PHE A 372 18.98 40.07 14.40
N CYS A 373 19.13 38.78 14.13
CA CYS A 373 18.43 38.11 13.06
C CYS A 373 17.25 37.33 13.64
N SER A 374 16.07 37.46 13.06
CA SER A 374 14.90 36.67 13.42
C SER A 374 14.16 36.25 12.17
N VAL A 375 14.00 34.94 12.01
CA VAL A 375 13.38 34.29 10.84
C VAL A 375 13.92 34.81 9.49
N GLY A 376 15.22 35.09 9.45
CA GLY A 376 15.93 35.53 8.24
C GLY A 376 15.73 36.99 7.88
N LEU A 377 15.23 37.80 8.83
CA LEU A 377 15.11 39.24 8.69
C LEU A 377 15.93 39.95 9.76
N CYS A 378 16.69 40.95 9.33
CA CYS A 378 17.45 41.80 10.24
C CYS A 378 16.51 42.73 10.99
N ALA A 379 16.76 42.83 12.29
CA ALA A 379 16.09 43.76 13.18
C ALA A 379 17.10 44.33 14.19
N LEU A 380 16.70 45.41 14.87
CA LEU A 380 17.52 46.06 15.87
C LEU A 380 16.90 45.92 17.24
N HIS A 381 17.75 45.64 18.23
CA HIS A 381 17.42 45.82 19.64
C HIS A 381 18.09 47.09 20.16
N CYS A 382 17.28 48.08 20.54
CA CYS A 382 17.77 49.35 21.06
C CYS A 382 18.24 49.21 22.51
N ALA A 383 19.31 49.94 22.86
CA ALA A 383 19.71 50.11 24.25
C ALA A 383 18.59 50.76 25.08
N ASP A 384 18.54 50.47 26.38
CA ASP A 384 17.52 51.00 27.27
C ASP A 384 17.41 52.53 27.16
N GLY A 385 16.18 53.02 26.93
CA GLY A 385 15.89 54.45 26.74
C GLY A 385 16.02 54.94 25.31
N TRP A 386 16.65 54.19 24.40
CA TRP A 386 16.81 54.57 23.00
C TRP A 386 15.74 53.94 22.11
N THR A 387 15.38 54.60 21.01
CA THR A 387 14.41 54.10 20.03
C THR A 387 14.74 54.59 18.62
N ASP A 388 14.51 53.73 17.64
CA ASP A 388 14.51 54.05 16.21
C ASP A 388 13.18 54.73 15.84
N CYS A 389 13.24 56.04 15.54
CA CYS A 389 12.05 56.84 15.26
C CYS A 389 11.80 57.11 13.78
N ASP A 390 12.80 56.92 12.91
CA ASP A 390 12.64 57.05 11.46
C ASP A 390 12.44 55.70 10.76
N GLY A 391 12.69 54.60 11.45
CA GLY A 391 12.51 53.23 10.99
C GLY A 391 13.65 52.75 10.11
N ASP A 392 14.79 53.45 10.07
CA ASP A 392 15.95 53.06 9.28
C ASP A 392 16.97 52.28 10.14
N PRO A 393 17.05 50.94 9.98
CA PRO A 393 17.94 50.12 10.80
C PRO A 393 19.43 50.37 10.50
N THR A 394 19.78 51.13 9.47
CA THR A 394 21.18 51.41 9.12
C THR A 394 21.79 52.52 9.98
N THR A 395 20.97 53.39 10.57
CA THR A 395 21.43 54.48 11.44
C THR A 395 21.36 54.13 12.92
N GLY A 396 20.53 53.15 13.30
CA GLY A 396 20.47 52.58 14.66
C GLY A 396 19.24 52.98 15.44
N CYS A 397 19.42 53.24 16.74
CA CYS A 397 18.41 53.80 17.63
C CYS A 397 18.92 55.17 18.09
N GLU A 398 18.52 56.21 17.38
CA GLU A 398 19.18 57.52 17.39
C GLU A 398 18.62 58.44 18.46
N ILE A 399 17.47 58.10 19.04
CA ILE A 399 16.71 58.99 19.90
C ILE A 399 16.63 58.43 21.32
N ASP A 400 17.19 59.17 22.27
CA ASP A 400 17.03 58.90 23.71
C ASP A 400 15.69 59.46 24.19
N LEU A 401 14.71 58.58 24.36
CA LEU A 401 13.37 58.92 24.84
C LEU A 401 13.36 59.43 26.29
N LEU A 402 14.45 59.24 27.06
CA LEU A 402 14.52 59.67 28.45
C LEU A 402 14.85 61.15 28.61
N SER A 403 15.52 61.74 27.62
CA SER A 403 16.05 63.10 27.69
C SER A 403 15.75 63.97 26.46
N ASP A 404 15.43 63.37 25.31
CA ASP A 404 15.12 64.12 24.09
C ASP A 404 13.80 64.88 24.22
N HIS A 405 13.87 66.20 24.07
CA HIS A 405 12.73 67.08 24.24
C HIS A 405 11.67 66.91 23.14
N GLY A 406 12.06 66.46 21.95
CA GLY A 406 11.18 66.26 20.79
C GLY A 406 10.50 64.89 20.74
N ASN A 407 11.00 63.94 21.53
CA ASN A 407 10.59 62.53 21.49
C ASN A 407 10.43 61.94 22.91
N CYS A 408 9.97 62.73 23.86
CA CYS A 408 9.97 62.34 25.27
C CYS A 408 9.01 61.18 25.55
N GLY A 409 9.54 60.04 25.96
CA GLY A 409 8.78 58.81 26.25
C GLY A 409 8.24 58.07 25.01
N SER A 410 8.22 58.70 23.83
CA SER A 410 7.86 58.07 22.55
C SER A 410 8.25 58.97 21.37
N CYS A 411 8.49 58.38 20.20
CA CYS A 411 8.79 59.11 18.97
C CYS A 411 7.77 60.21 18.65
N GLY A 412 8.25 61.41 18.33
CA GLY A 412 7.45 62.58 17.99
C GLY A 412 6.72 63.26 19.16
N ASN A 413 6.88 62.79 20.40
CA ASN A 413 6.25 63.40 21.56
C ASN A 413 7.08 64.57 22.12
N ALA A 414 6.94 65.73 21.49
CA ALA A 414 7.62 66.95 21.93
C ALA A 414 6.98 67.54 23.19
N CYS A 415 7.78 67.85 24.20
CA CYS A 415 7.28 68.49 25.42
C CYS A 415 6.82 69.93 25.14
N THR A 416 5.75 70.35 25.80
CA THR A 416 5.25 71.73 25.70
C THR A 416 6.22 72.74 26.31
N SER A 417 6.18 73.99 25.84
CA SER A 417 7.08 75.06 26.31
C SER A 417 7.09 75.21 27.83
N GLY A 418 8.28 75.17 28.45
CA GLY A 418 8.48 75.21 29.91
C GLY A 418 8.61 73.84 30.61
N ALA A 419 8.49 72.74 29.86
CA ALA A 419 8.73 71.37 30.36
C ALA A 419 10.01 70.77 29.76
N ALA A 420 10.72 69.95 30.54
CA ALA A 420 11.84 69.14 30.06
C ALA A 420 11.47 67.65 30.08
N CYS A 421 12.12 66.87 29.22
CA CYS A 421 12.05 65.43 29.30
C CYS A 421 12.97 64.94 30.43
N ILE A 422 12.39 64.28 31.43
CA ILE A 422 13.14 63.73 32.56
C ILE A 422 12.60 62.33 32.85
N ASP A 423 13.42 61.33 32.56
CA ASP A 423 13.09 59.90 32.67
C ASP A 423 11.89 59.50 31.79
N GLY A 424 11.83 60.06 30.57
CA GLY A 424 10.78 59.72 29.61
C GLY A 424 9.43 60.37 29.87
N ILE A 425 9.38 61.36 30.77
CA ILE A 425 8.17 62.09 31.12
C ILE A 425 8.42 63.59 30.94
N CYS A 426 7.51 64.27 30.23
CA CYS A 426 7.49 65.73 30.16
C CYS A 426 7.12 66.31 31.53
N LYS A 427 8.12 66.71 32.30
CA LYS A 427 7.93 67.35 33.60
C LYS A 427 8.04 68.86 33.43
N GLY A 428 6.97 69.57 33.81
CA GLY A 428 7.00 71.03 33.92
C GLY A 428 8.05 71.43 34.95
N MET A 429 8.91 72.39 34.63
CA MET A 429 9.86 72.91 35.60
C MET A 429 9.10 73.77 36.63
N VAL A 430 8.71 73.17 37.76
CA VAL A 430 8.21 73.92 38.92
C VAL A 430 9.43 74.41 39.68
N ALA A 431 9.66 75.71 39.69
CA ALA A 431 10.60 76.33 40.61
C ALA A 431 10.09 76.08 42.04
N LEU A 432 10.70 75.13 42.74
CA LEU A 432 10.46 74.91 44.17
C LEU A 432 11.09 76.06 44.95
N CYS A 433 10.30 77.10 45.20
CA CYS A 433 10.44 77.94 46.37
C CYS A 433 9.37 77.47 47.36
N ASP A 434 9.76 76.86 48.48
CA ASP A 434 8.95 76.84 49.70
C ASP A 434 9.85 76.41 50.88
N GLU A 435 10.21 77.31 51.80
CA GLU A 435 9.45 77.72 53.00
C GLU A 435 9.61 76.74 54.19
N GLY A 436 10.61 77.03 55.03
CA GLY A 436 10.46 77.08 56.49
C GLY A 436 10.68 75.82 57.34
N LEU A 437 11.83 75.75 58.03
CA LEU A 437 11.89 75.42 59.46
C LEU A 437 12.79 76.42 60.21
N PRO A 438 12.51 76.72 61.49
CA PRO A 438 12.78 78.03 62.11
C PRO A 438 14.14 78.09 62.78
N GLY A 439 14.92 79.11 62.44
CA GLY A 439 16.12 79.46 63.20
C GLY A 439 17.25 80.03 62.36
N ASP A 440 17.03 81.16 61.69
CA ASP A 440 18.13 82.09 61.48
C ASP A 440 17.60 83.52 61.30
N ARG A 441 18.03 84.42 62.19
CA ARG A 441 17.87 85.86 62.01
C ARG A 441 19.20 86.34 61.42
N ASP A 442 19.19 86.58 60.11
CA ASP A 442 19.87 87.69 59.41
C ASP A 442 20.29 87.29 57.98
N ALA A 443 19.37 87.43 57.00
CA ALA A 443 19.74 87.71 55.60
C ALA A 443 18.54 88.27 54.82
N ASN A 444 18.74 89.45 54.22
CA ASN A 444 17.78 90.29 53.50
C ASN A 444 17.69 89.85 52.01
N PRO A 445 16.51 89.82 51.35
CA PRO A 445 16.38 89.31 49.98
C PRO A 445 16.65 90.42 48.94
N LEU A 446 17.40 90.10 47.89
CA LEU A 446 17.38 90.83 46.63
C LEU A 446 16.96 89.89 45.49
N SER A 447 15.76 90.19 45.02
CA SER A 447 15.05 89.65 43.87
C SER A 447 15.74 89.94 42.53
N TYR A 448 15.93 88.91 41.71
CA TYR A 448 15.85 89.01 40.25
C TYR A 448 15.19 87.74 39.71
N GLY A 449 13.95 87.87 39.23
CA GLY A 449 13.26 86.82 38.49
C GLY A 449 13.75 86.78 37.05
N LEU A 450 13.94 85.59 36.50
CA LEU A 450 14.04 85.36 35.06
C LEU A 450 13.26 84.09 34.70
N THR A 451 12.36 84.29 33.76
CA THR A 451 11.37 83.40 33.17
C THR A 451 11.99 82.29 32.32
N CYS A 452 11.43 81.08 32.38
CA CYS A 452 11.64 80.06 31.35
C CYS A 452 10.75 80.34 30.12
N GLY A 453 11.37 80.31 28.94
CA GLY A 453 10.72 80.38 27.63
C GLY A 453 11.63 79.74 26.58
N SER A 454 11.26 78.53 26.17
CA SER A 454 11.87 77.59 25.21
C SER A 454 11.90 78.15 23.75
N PRO A 455 12.22 77.36 22.70
CA PRO A 455 13.39 76.51 22.41
C PRO A 455 13.98 76.85 21.00
N ALA A 456 15.28 76.69 20.78
CA ALA A 456 15.90 76.45 19.45
C ALA A 456 17.42 76.59 19.57
N PHE A 457 18.15 75.60 19.06
CA PHE A 457 19.54 75.79 18.65
C PHE A 457 19.66 76.97 17.67
N PRO A 458 20.80 77.66 17.67
CA PRO A 458 21.49 77.82 16.41
C PRO A 458 22.83 77.11 16.50
N ASP A 459 23.05 76.27 15.51
CA ASP A 459 24.34 76.16 14.85
C ASP A 459 25.12 77.48 14.94
N VAL A 460 26.30 77.43 15.55
CA VAL A 460 27.45 78.20 15.09
C VAL A 460 28.70 77.46 15.54
N SER A 461 29.23 76.67 14.61
CA SER A 461 30.58 76.95 14.16
C SER A 461 30.85 78.47 14.23
N ASN A 462 31.67 78.93 15.18
CA ASN A 462 32.98 79.39 14.78
C ASN A 462 33.94 79.71 15.95
N TRP A 463 35.05 78.94 15.98
CA TRP A 463 36.44 79.37 16.11
C TRP A 463 36.83 80.33 17.25
N PHE A 464 37.71 79.86 18.14
CA PHE A 464 39.10 80.33 18.16
C PHE A 464 40.04 79.14 18.40
N ASP A 465 40.63 78.69 17.30
CA ASP A 465 41.85 77.91 17.22
C ASP A 465 43.04 78.80 17.61
N PHE A 466 43.93 78.29 18.47
CA PHE A 466 45.36 78.47 18.30
C PHE A 466 46.08 77.24 18.86
N ASP A 467 46.26 76.29 17.96
CA ASP A 467 47.39 75.38 17.93
C ASP A 467 48.74 76.15 17.98
N SER A 468 49.78 75.45 18.41
CA SER A 468 51.21 75.80 18.38
C SER A 468 51.80 76.74 19.45
N GLY A 469 52.91 76.26 20.03
CA GLY A 469 54.08 77.13 20.22
C GLY A 469 54.43 77.48 21.68
N GLU A 470 55.36 76.69 22.23
CA GLU A 470 56.62 77.19 22.81
C GLU A 470 56.64 78.66 23.31
N LYS A 471 56.75 78.87 24.62
CA LYS A 471 57.92 79.50 25.30
C LYS A 471 57.58 80.18 26.63
N THR A 472 58.29 79.70 27.65
CA THR A 472 59.02 80.43 28.71
C THR A 472 58.38 81.65 29.40
N ALA A 473 58.34 81.52 30.73
CA ALA A 473 58.15 82.53 31.77
C ALA A 473 58.78 83.93 31.48
N PRO A 474 58.29 85.00 32.16
CA PRO A 474 58.87 85.32 33.48
C PRO A 474 57.90 85.90 34.54
N ASN A 475 58.17 85.51 35.80
CA ASN A 475 58.18 86.27 37.05
C ASN A 475 57.03 87.24 37.38
N ASP A 476 56.10 86.86 38.25
CA ASP A 476 56.16 87.14 39.70
C ASP A 476 54.80 86.93 40.39
N ALA A 477 54.82 86.07 41.41
CA ALA A 477 53.95 85.98 42.59
C ALA A 477 52.43 86.26 42.45
N LEU A 478 51.66 85.17 42.38
CA LEU A 478 50.49 84.90 43.24
C LEU A 478 50.17 83.40 43.12
N ALA A 479 49.91 82.75 44.26
CA ALA A 479 49.78 81.31 44.39
C ALA A 479 48.74 80.72 43.42
N ASP A 480 49.20 79.87 42.49
CA ASP A 480 48.34 79.08 41.64
C ASP A 480 48.67 77.58 41.80
N LEU A 481 47.66 76.85 42.23
CA LEU A 481 47.62 75.40 42.48
C LEU A 481 47.47 74.65 41.14
N SER A 482 48.32 74.95 40.16
CA SER A 482 48.32 74.32 38.84
C SER A 482 49.48 73.32 38.67
N LYS A 483 49.53 72.35 39.58
CA LYS A 483 50.05 70.99 39.33
C LYS A 483 49.22 70.01 40.15
N GLY A 484 48.11 69.56 39.56
CA GLY A 484 47.27 68.49 40.10
C GLY A 484 48.01 67.16 40.09
N HIS A 485 48.91 66.97 41.05
CA HIS A 485 49.30 65.66 41.55
C HIS A 485 48.59 65.48 42.88
N VAL A 486 47.48 64.75 42.88
CA VAL A 486 46.88 64.25 44.11
C VAL A 486 47.64 62.97 44.45
N ASP A 487 48.74 63.10 45.19
CA ASP A 487 49.31 61.96 45.92
C ASP A 487 48.38 61.66 47.10
N CYS A 488 47.54 60.64 46.93
CA CYS A 488 46.77 60.09 48.04
C CYS A 488 47.75 59.57 49.11
N CYS A 489 47.78 60.26 50.25
CA CYS A 489 48.58 60.07 51.47
C CYS A 489 49.86 60.92 51.54
N TYR A 490 49.77 62.12 52.13
CA TYR A 490 50.94 62.84 52.66
C TYR A 490 51.18 62.44 54.13
N TRP A 491 52.33 61.82 54.42
CA TRP A 491 52.76 61.49 55.78
C TRP A 491 53.54 62.67 56.37
N ASN A 492 52.90 63.50 57.19
CA ASN A 492 53.61 64.58 57.90
C ASN A 492 54.18 64.06 59.23
N VAL A 493 55.50 63.84 59.28
CA VAL A 493 56.24 63.46 60.50
C VAL A 493 56.49 64.70 61.35
N GLN A 494 55.45 65.25 61.98
CA GLN A 494 55.69 66.11 63.15
C GLN A 494 54.77 65.92 64.35
N ASN A 495 53.66 65.18 64.30
CA ASN A 495 52.86 64.91 65.51
C ASN A 495 52.00 63.62 65.46
N GLY A 496 52.44 62.57 64.76
CA GLY A 496 51.92 61.21 64.96
C GLY A 496 50.42 60.96 64.74
N ALA A 497 49.71 61.82 63.99
CA ALA A 497 48.31 61.64 63.64
C ALA A 497 48.09 61.86 62.13
N THR A 498 47.40 60.93 61.48
CA THR A 498 46.99 61.01 60.08
C THR A 498 45.74 61.88 59.96
N GLN A 499 45.75 62.94 59.16
CA GLN A 499 44.55 63.69 58.78
C GLN A 499 44.32 63.56 57.28
N VAL A 500 43.06 63.36 56.89
CA VAL A 500 42.57 63.32 55.51
C VAL A 500 41.65 64.52 55.33
N ASP A 501 41.96 65.41 54.39
CA ASP A 501 41.13 66.57 54.04
C ASP A 501 40.32 66.23 52.78
N THR A 502 38.99 66.17 52.89
CA THR A 502 38.10 65.77 51.79
C THR A 502 37.28 66.92 51.20
N GLY A 503 37.45 68.17 51.67
CA GLY A 503 36.76 69.32 51.08
C GLY A 503 35.22 69.30 51.12
N ILE A 504 34.60 68.41 51.91
CA ILE A 504 33.14 68.35 52.11
C ILE A 504 32.82 68.88 53.51
N PRO A 505 32.05 69.98 53.67
CA PRO A 505 31.59 70.39 54.99
C PRO A 505 30.59 69.37 55.54
N ASN A 506 30.86 68.84 56.75
CA ASN A 506 29.97 67.97 57.55
C ASN A 506 29.78 66.50 57.12
N ALA A 507 30.85 65.79 56.79
CA ALA A 507 30.85 64.31 56.82
C ALA A 507 31.60 63.80 58.06
N ASN A 508 30.91 63.14 58.99
CA ASN A 508 31.53 62.42 60.11
C ASN A 508 32.00 61.04 59.62
N PHE A 509 33.30 60.75 59.73
CA PHE A 509 33.88 59.45 59.40
C PHE A 509 34.33 58.75 60.69
N ASP A 510 33.97 57.47 60.86
CA ASP A 510 34.26 56.74 62.11
C ASP A 510 35.69 56.15 62.16
N SER A 511 36.30 55.77 61.03
CA SER A 511 37.74 55.45 60.95
C SER A 511 38.24 55.33 59.50
N VAL A 512 39.51 55.68 59.26
CA VAL A 512 40.25 55.38 58.03
C VAL A 512 41.50 54.60 58.40
N SER A 513 41.71 53.43 57.78
CA SER A 513 42.93 52.64 57.95
C SER A 513 43.58 52.35 56.60
N CYS A 514 44.91 52.55 56.52
CA CYS A 514 45.71 52.20 55.36
C CYS A 514 46.65 51.06 55.73
N SER A 515 46.67 49.97 54.94
CA SER A 515 47.60 48.85 55.12
C SER A 515 48.31 48.52 53.80
N PRO A 516 49.64 48.34 53.82
CA PRO A 516 50.37 47.83 52.67
C PRO A 516 50.28 46.29 52.63
N ILE A 517 49.79 45.75 51.51
CA ILE A 517 49.88 44.33 51.16
C ILE A 517 50.44 44.28 49.73
N ASP A 518 51.54 43.55 49.52
CA ASP A 518 52.15 43.30 48.20
C ASP A 518 52.33 44.52 47.28
N GLY A 519 52.82 45.64 47.84
CA GLY A 519 53.20 46.82 47.06
C GLY A 519 52.04 47.69 46.55
N ARG A 520 50.80 47.44 47.02
CA ARG A 520 49.63 48.29 46.76
C ARG A 520 49.13 48.97 48.04
N THR A 521 48.64 50.20 47.92
CA THR A 521 48.04 50.96 49.02
C THR A 521 46.54 50.81 48.98
N TYR A 522 45.96 50.22 50.04
CA TYR A 522 44.52 50.10 50.21
C TYR A 522 44.04 51.13 51.24
N ALA A 523 42.94 51.82 50.95
CA ALA A 523 42.23 52.66 51.90
C ALA A 523 40.87 52.03 52.21
N THR A 524 40.61 51.75 53.49
CA THR A 524 39.31 51.26 53.94
C THR A 524 38.55 52.40 54.60
N LEU A 525 37.33 52.67 54.11
CA LEU A 525 36.42 53.67 54.70
C LEU A 525 35.24 52.94 55.36
N ALA A 526 35.01 53.21 56.66
CA ALA A 526 33.79 52.79 57.34
C ALA A 526 32.83 53.99 57.44
N MET A 527 31.62 53.84 56.90
CA MET A 527 30.57 54.87 56.93
C MET A 527 29.28 54.29 57.50
N ASN A 528 28.56 55.08 58.31
CA ASN A 528 27.29 54.69 58.92
C ASN A 528 26.18 55.59 58.35
N PHE A 529 25.32 55.07 57.48
CA PHE A 529 24.26 55.85 56.84
C PHE A 529 22.91 55.61 57.55
N GLY A 530 22.30 56.68 58.07
CA GLY A 530 20.94 56.64 58.64
C GLY A 530 19.81 56.79 57.62
N SER A 531 20.11 56.89 56.32
CA SER A 531 19.16 57.05 55.19
C SER A 531 19.89 56.88 53.84
N PRO A 532 19.21 56.53 52.73
CA PRO A 532 19.88 56.25 51.45
C PRO A 532 20.49 57.52 50.86
N THR A 533 21.82 57.61 50.88
CA THR A 533 22.59 58.73 50.30
C THR A 533 23.35 58.21 49.08
N VAL A 534 23.26 58.94 47.96
CA VAL A 534 24.04 58.62 46.75
C VAL A 534 25.46 59.16 46.90
N LEU A 535 26.46 58.31 46.76
CA LEU A 535 27.87 58.69 46.78
C LEU A 535 28.34 58.90 45.34
N CYS A 536 28.80 60.12 45.02
CA CYS A 536 29.43 60.44 43.74
C CYS A 536 30.94 60.59 43.93
N LEU A 537 31.72 59.72 43.30
CA LEU A 537 33.19 59.80 43.29
C LEU A 537 33.66 60.27 41.92
N ARG A 538 34.58 61.24 41.91
CA ARG A 538 35.23 61.75 40.71
C ARG A 538 36.68 61.29 40.70
N THR A 539 37.13 60.66 39.62
CA THR A 539 38.55 60.32 39.44
C THR A 539 39.33 61.53 38.92
N ALA A 540 40.66 61.51 39.06
CA ALA A 540 41.53 62.56 38.53
C ALA A 540 41.41 62.72 36.99
N GLU A 541 40.92 61.71 36.30
CA GLU A 541 40.71 61.67 34.84
C GLU A 541 39.30 62.13 34.42
N GLY A 542 38.46 62.55 35.36
CA GLY A 542 37.16 63.17 35.05
C GLY A 542 36.00 62.20 34.88
N HIS A 543 36.15 60.92 35.24
CA HIS A 543 35.06 59.95 35.23
C HIS A 543 34.25 60.05 36.53
N TYR A 544 32.93 59.88 36.40
CA TYR A 544 31.98 59.92 37.53
C TYR A 544 31.46 58.52 37.82
N PHE A 545 31.54 58.10 39.08
CA PHE A 545 30.93 56.86 39.55
C PHE A 545 29.78 57.20 40.50
N LYS A 546 28.59 56.66 40.19
CA LYS A 546 27.39 56.78 41.02
C LYS A 546 27.19 55.46 41.76
N TYR A 547 27.35 55.47 43.07
CA TYR A 547 27.09 54.30 43.92
C TYR A 547 25.81 54.53 44.73
N MET A 548 24.87 53.58 44.65
CA MET A 548 23.66 53.54 45.46
C MET A 548 23.68 52.26 46.30
N PRO A 549 23.77 52.35 47.64
CA PRO A 549 23.64 51.16 48.47
C PRO A 549 22.18 50.68 48.49
N MET A 550 21.97 49.39 48.19
CA MET A 550 20.72 48.71 48.52
C MET A 550 20.69 48.39 50.02
N GLU A 551 19.48 48.36 50.59
CA GLU A 551 19.18 48.46 52.02
C GLU A 551 20.06 47.64 52.98
N THR A 552 20.52 48.33 54.04
CA THR A 552 20.95 47.80 55.36
C THR A 552 21.90 46.60 55.36
N CYS A 553 23.20 46.83 55.16
CA CYS A 553 24.29 46.21 55.92
C CYS A 553 25.60 46.99 55.73
N CYS A 554 26.47 46.98 56.73
CA CYS A 554 27.81 47.57 56.66
C CYS A 554 28.65 46.82 55.61
N GLU A 555 28.82 47.38 54.42
CA GLU A 555 29.74 46.87 53.40
C GLU A 555 31.04 47.68 53.40
N ALA A 556 32.18 46.98 53.46
CA ALA A 556 33.49 47.57 53.22
C ALA A 556 33.70 47.70 51.71
N ILE A 557 33.74 48.94 51.19
CA ILE A 557 34.08 49.19 49.79
C ILE A 557 35.60 49.10 49.64
N VAL A 558 36.09 48.09 48.90
CA VAL A 558 37.49 47.96 48.51
C VAL A 558 37.63 48.51 47.10
N ILE A 559 38.27 49.67 46.95
CA ILE A 559 38.61 50.25 45.63
C ILE A 559 40.04 49.87 45.30
N GLU A 560 40.24 48.97 44.33
CA GLU A 560 41.57 48.64 43.81
C GLU A 560 42.04 49.70 42.82
N TRP A 561 43.24 50.25 43.03
CA TRP A 561 43.95 51.04 42.02
C TRP A 561 45.03 50.16 41.39
N GLN A 562 44.90 49.85 40.10
CA GLN A 562 46.04 49.34 39.34
C GLN A 562 46.86 50.52 38.84
N ARG A 563 48.10 50.67 39.33
CA ARG A 563 49.09 51.50 38.63
C ARG A 563 49.61 50.70 37.43
N THR A 564 49.20 51.06 36.23
CA THR A 564 50.02 50.82 35.03
C THR A 564 51.17 51.81 35.05
N TYR A 565 52.40 51.30 35.02
CA TYR A 565 53.64 52.08 34.99
C TYR A 565 53.83 52.82 33.67
#